data_AF-A0A427C8M4-F1
#
_entry.id   AF-A0A427C8M4-F1
#
_cell.length_a   1.000
_cell.length_b   1.000
_cell.length_c   1.000
_cell.angle_alpha   90.00
_cell.angle_beta   90.00
_cell.angle_gamma   90.00
#
_symmetry.space_group_name_H-M   'P 1'
#
loop_
_entity.id
_entity.type
_entity.pdbx_description
1 polymer ?
#
loop_
_entity_poly.entity_id
_entity_poly.type
_entity_poly.pdbx_seq_one_letter_code
_entity_poly.pdbx_strand_id
1 'polypeptide(L)'
;MSKNKHIGSSFDEFLDSEGLLEASAAVAVKRVIAWQVAEAMKAAKVSKSALAKRMQTSRSQLDRVLDETDTGLTLDTLSRAATALGYRVQIDLVPPKASVRSTRKETSDSHA
;
A
#
# COMPACT_ATOMS: atom_id res chain seq x y z
N MET A 1 -30.39 5.96 9.25
CA MET A 1 -29.14 6.68 9.56
C MET A 1 -29.03 7.85 8.60
N SER A 2 -29.12 9.07 9.13
CA SER A 2 -29.19 10.34 8.39
C SER A 2 -27.83 10.69 7.74
N LYS A 3 -27.83 10.91 6.42
CA LYS A 3 -26.67 11.47 5.69
C LYS A 3 -26.39 12.87 6.22
N ASN A 4 -25.21 13.06 6.80
CA ASN A 4 -24.79 14.34 7.36
C ASN A 4 -24.45 15.29 6.20
N LYS A 5 -25.15 16.43 6.08
CA LYS A 5 -25.05 17.36 4.94
C LYS A 5 -23.65 17.92 4.69
N HIS A 6 -22.77 17.83 5.69
CA HIS A 6 -21.40 18.34 5.65
C HIS A 6 -20.33 17.26 5.38
N ILE A 7 -20.72 15.98 5.27
CA ILE A 7 -19.80 14.91 4.88
C ILE A 7 -19.85 14.79 3.35
N GLY A 8 -18.76 15.23 2.70
CA GLY A 8 -18.56 15.12 1.26
C GLY A 8 -18.22 13.69 0.81
N SER A 9 -17.69 13.57 -0.42
CA SER A 9 -17.15 12.32 -0.94
C SER A 9 -16.01 11.78 -0.07
N SER A 10 -15.76 10.47 -0.17
CA SER A 10 -14.62 9.87 0.54
C SER A 10 -13.28 10.32 -0.05
N PHE A 11 -12.20 10.20 0.73
CA PHE A 11 -10.86 10.50 0.22
C PHE A 11 -10.48 9.59 -0.95
N ASP A 12 -10.89 8.32 -0.92
CA ASP A 12 -10.68 7.38 -2.02
C ASP A 12 -11.42 7.83 -3.29
N GLU A 13 -12.65 8.37 -3.17
CA GLU A 13 -13.39 8.95 -4.31
C GLU A 13 -12.73 10.23 -4.85
N PHE A 14 -12.16 11.06 -3.99
CA PHE A 14 -11.35 12.21 -4.41
C PHE A 14 -10.11 11.77 -5.20
N LEU A 15 -9.34 10.81 -4.66
CA LEU A 15 -8.16 10.29 -5.34
C LEU A 15 -8.50 9.61 -6.67
N ASP A 16 -9.65 8.94 -6.77
CA ASP A 16 -10.14 8.34 -8.01
C ASP A 16 -10.45 9.43 -9.05
N SER A 17 -11.12 10.51 -8.63
CA SER A 17 -11.45 11.64 -9.52
C SER A 17 -10.21 12.37 -10.07
N GLU A 18 -9.11 12.37 -9.31
CA GLU A 18 -7.82 12.91 -9.72
C GLU A 18 -6.94 11.89 -10.50
N GLY A 19 -7.39 10.64 -10.65
CA GLY A 19 -6.60 9.57 -11.28
C GLY A 19 -5.39 9.11 -10.45
N LEU A 20 -5.38 9.42 -9.15
CA LEU A 20 -4.27 9.18 -8.23
C LEU A 20 -4.47 7.97 -7.31
N LEU A 21 -5.66 7.37 -7.29
CA LEU A 21 -6.02 6.31 -6.35
C LEU A 21 -5.04 5.14 -6.37
N GLU A 22 -4.77 4.58 -7.55
CA GLU A 22 -3.90 3.41 -7.71
C GLU A 22 -2.46 3.68 -7.27
N ALA A 23 -1.89 4.81 -7.71
CA ALA A 23 -0.53 5.20 -7.33
C ALA A 23 -0.41 5.46 -5.81
N SER A 24 -1.43 6.10 -5.22
CA SER A 24 -1.48 6.37 -3.79
C SER A 24 -1.62 5.08 -2.98
N ALA A 25 -2.44 4.14 -3.44
CA ALA A 25 -2.61 2.83 -2.83
C ALA A 25 -1.30 2.03 -2.87
N ALA A 26 -0.58 2.04 -4.00
CA ALA A 26 0.72 1.37 -4.11
C ALA A 26 1.75 1.91 -3.10
N VAL A 27 1.84 3.23 -2.96
CA VAL A 27 2.72 3.87 -1.96
C VAL A 27 2.27 3.53 -0.53
N ALA A 28 0.97 3.50 -0.26
CA ALA A 28 0.45 3.12 1.05
C ALA A 28 0.83 1.68 1.44
N VAL A 29 0.66 0.73 0.51
CA VAL A 29 1.09 -0.67 0.71
C VAL A 29 2.60 -0.75 0.93
N LYS A 30 3.38 -0.01 0.13
CA LYS A 30 4.83 0.01 0.24
C LYS A 30 5.31 0.52 1.61
N ARG A 31 4.69 1.57 2.15
CA ARG A 31 4.96 2.09 3.51
C ARG A 31 4.74 1.02 4.58
N VAL A 32 3.64 0.27 4.49
CA VAL A 32 3.36 -0.84 5.42
C VAL A 32 4.45 -1.91 5.34
N ILE A 33 4.86 -2.30 4.13
CA ILE A 33 5.93 -3.29 3.93
C ILE A 33 7.25 -2.80 4.52
N ALA A 34 7.67 -1.58 4.20
CA ALA A 34 8.93 -1.00 4.69
C ALA A 34 8.94 -0.95 6.24
N TRP A 35 7.83 -0.52 6.84
CA TRP A 35 7.65 -0.52 8.29
C TRP A 35 7.73 -1.93 8.88
N GLN A 36 7.04 -2.92 8.31
CA GLN A 36 7.09 -4.32 8.80
C GLN A 36 8.50 -4.90 8.76
N VAL A 37 9.25 -4.65 7.67
CA VAL A 37 10.64 -5.11 7.57
C VAL A 37 11.52 -4.41 8.60
N ALA A 38 11.35 -3.10 8.81
CA ALA A 38 12.11 -2.35 9.81
C ALA A 38 11.83 -2.84 11.24
N GLU A 39 10.58 -3.13 11.58
CA GLU A 39 10.20 -3.70 12.88
C GLU A 39 10.77 -5.12 13.06
N ALA A 40 10.71 -5.96 12.03
CA ALA A 40 11.33 -7.28 12.05
C ALA A 40 12.85 -7.22 12.25
N MET A 41 13.54 -6.24 11.63
CA MET A 41 14.96 -5.99 11.87
C MET A 41 15.25 -5.60 13.31
N LYS A 42 14.43 -4.71 13.91
CA LYS A 42 14.56 -4.31 15.33
C LYS A 42 14.37 -5.51 16.25
N ALA A 43 13.31 -6.30 16.03
CA ALA A 43 13.01 -7.49 16.82
C ALA A 43 14.14 -8.53 16.76
N ALA A 44 14.71 -8.74 15.58
CA ALA A 44 15.84 -9.64 15.37
C ALA A 44 17.21 -9.04 15.77
N LYS A 45 17.26 -7.75 16.16
CA LYS A 45 18.48 -6.98 16.45
C LYS A 45 19.50 -7.02 15.30
N VAL A 46 19.02 -6.93 14.07
CA VAL A 46 19.84 -7.01 12.85
C VAL A 46 20.03 -5.62 12.26
N SER A 47 21.29 -5.23 12.04
CA SER A 47 21.59 -3.99 11.33
C SER A 47 21.31 -4.13 9.83
N LYS A 48 21.13 -3.00 9.14
CA LYS A 48 20.94 -2.97 7.68
C LYS A 48 22.06 -3.67 6.91
N SER A 49 23.31 -3.45 7.32
CA SER A 49 24.46 -4.11 6.69
C SER A 49 24.49 -5.62 6.94
N ALA A 50 24.06 -6.07 8.11
CA ALA A 50 23.95 -7.49 8.42
C ALA A 50 22.82 -8.16 7.62
N LEU A 51 21.66 -7.49 7.50
CA LEU A 51 20.55 -8.01 6.69
C LEU A 51 20.94 -8.12 5.21
N ALA A 52 21.59 -7.09 4.63
CA ALA A 52 22.03 -7.14 3.24
C ALA A 52 22.95 -8.35 2.98
N LYS A 53 23.86 -8.65 3.92
CA LYS A 53 24.70 -9.86 3.84
C LYS A 53 23.89 -11.15 3.90
N ARG A 54 22.91 -11.25 4.80
CA ARG A 54 22.03 -12.44 4.91
C ARG A 54 21.19 -12.67 3.66
N MET A 55 20.71 -11.58 3.04
CA MET A 55 19.95 -11.61 1.80
C MET A 55 20.82 -11.85 0.55
N GLN A 56 22.16 -11.86 0.69
CA GLN A 56 23.11 -11.92 -0.43
C GLN A 56 22.86 -10.83 -1.48
N THR A 57 22.59 -9.61 -1.00
CA THR A 57 22.19 -8.47 -1.83
C THR A 57 23.06 -7.26 -1.55
N SER A 58 23.03 -6.26 -2.43
CA SER A 58 23.74 -5.00 -2.18
C SER A 58 23.03 -4.15 -1.12
N ARG A 59 23.74 -3.20 -0.50
CA ARG A 59 23.11 -2.22 0.39
C ARG A 59 22.04 -1.41 -0.34
N SER A 60 22.29 -1.02 -1.59
CA SER A 60 21.34 -0.26 -2.41
C SER A 60 20.05 -1.03 -2.72
N GLN A 61 20.13 -2.35 -2.91
CA GLN A 61 18.94 -3.18 -3.08
C GLN A 61 18.13 -3.26 -1.79
N LEU A 62 18.79 -3.38 -0.63
CA LEU A 62 18.11 -3.31 0.66
C LEU A 62 17.56 -1.90 0.97
N ASP A 63 18.23 -0.84 0.52
CA ASP A 63 17.72 0.54 0.64
C ASP A 63 16.34 0.66 0.01
N ARG A 64 16.15 0.10 -1.19
CA ARG A 64 14.85 0.08 -1.89
C ARG A 64 13.77 -0.72 -1.16
N VAL A 65 14.14 -1.77 -0.43
CA VAL A 65 13.17 -2.51 0.40
C VAL A 65 12.63 -1.63 1.52
N LEU A 66 13.49 -0.79 2.11
CA LEU A 66 13.17 0.08 3.24
C LEU A 66 12.70 1.47 2.82
N ASP A 67 12.89 1.87 1.56
CA ASP A 67 12.40 3.13 1.02
C ASP A 67 10.88 3.08 0.86
N GLU A 68 10.17 3.86 1.66
CA GLU A 68 8.71 3.94 1.69
C GLU A 68 8.06 4.43 0.38
N THR A 69 8.85 5.05 -0.50
CA THR A 69 8.38 5.64 -1.76
C THR A 69 8.73 4.80 -2.99
N ASP A 70 9.68 3.87 -2.86
CA ASP A 70 10.08 2.98 -3.96
C ASP A 70 9.09 1.81 -4.11
N THR A 71 8.11 2.00 -5.00
CA THR A 71 7.13 0.96 -5.35
C THR A 71 7.71 -0.12 -6.29
N GLY A 72 8.96 -0.01 -6.74
CA GLY A 72 9.64 -0.92 -7.66
C GLY A 72 10.18 -2.20 -7.03
N LEU A 73 9.50 -2.73 -6.01
CA LEU A 73 9.92 -3.93 -5.30
C LEU A 73 9.42 -5.21 -6.00
N THR A 74 10.29 -6.21 -6.16
CA THR A 74 9.88 -7.52 -6.67
C THR A 74 9.47 -8.47 -5.55
N LEU A 75 8.61 -9.45 -5.86
CA LEU A 75 8.22 -10.50 -4.91
C LEU A 75 9.42 -11.33 -4.43
N ASP A 76 10.42 -11.56 -5.29
CA ASP A 76 11.66 -12.25 -4.93
C ASP A 76 12.44 -11.45 -3.87
N THR A 77 12.60 -10.14 -4.06
CA THR A 77 13.29 -9.28 -3.10
C THR A 77 12.57 -9.25 -1.75
N LEU A 78 11.24 -9.12 -1.75
CA LEU A 78 10.43 -9.16 -0.52
C LEU A 78 10.56 -10.51 0.19
N SER A 79 10.50 -11.61 -0.56
CA SER A 79 10.60 -12.97 0.00
C SER A 79 11.97 -13.23 0.63
N ARG A 80 13.06 -12.77 0.00
CA ARG A 80 14.41 -12.87 0.57
C ARG A 80 14.56 -12.07 1.86
N ALA A 81 14.02 -10.85 1.89
CA ALA A 81 14.06 -10.00 3.08
C ALA A 81 13.32 -10.64 4.26
N ALA A 82 12.10 -11.13 4.01
CA ALA A 82 11.31 -11.84 5.00
C ALA A 82 12.05 -13.09 5.52
N THR A 83 12.54 -13.94 4.60
CA THR A 83 13.22 -15.20 4.95
C THR A 83 14.51 -14.93 5.76
N ALA A 84 15.30 -13.92 5.39
CA ALA A 84 16.52 -13.55 6.10
C ALA A 84 16.27 -13.02 7.53
N LEU A 85 15.03 -12.64 7.82
CA LEU A 85 14.54 -12.21 9.14
C LEU A 85 13.74 -13.30 9.87
N GLY A 86 13.55 -14.48 9.27
CA GLY A 86 12.76 -15.58 9.85
C GLY A 86 11.24 -15.46 9.65
N TYR A 87 10.80 -14.65 8.69
CA TYR A 87 9.40 -14.45 8.33
C TYR A 87 9.08 -15.05 6.95
N ARG A 88 7.79 -15.08 6.61
CA ARG A 88 7.28 -15.42 5.28
C ARG A 88 6.32 -14.34 4.79
N VAL A 89 6.14 -14.25 3.48
CA VAL A 89 5.21 -13.33 2.83
C VAL A 89 3.84 -14.02 2.68
N GLN A 90 2.77 -13.31 3.00
CA GLN A 90 1.40 -13.70 2.70
C GLN A 90 0.72 -12.53 1.97
N ILE A 91 0.04 -12.81 0.86
CA ILE A 91 -0.62 -11.83 0.03
C ILE A 91 -2.03 -12.33 -0.28
N ASP A 92 -3.01 -11.45 -0.13
CA ASP A 92 -4.40 -11.71 -0.42
C ASP A 92 -4.89 -10.72 -1.48
N LEU A 93 -5.66 -11.20 -2.46
CA LEU A 93 -6.41 -10.32 -3.36
C LEU A 93 -7.72 -9.94 -2.69
N VAL A 94 -7.92 -8.64 -2.48
CA VAL A 94 -9.14 -8.10 -1.88
C VAL A 94 -9.99 -7.44 -2.97
N PRO A 95 -11.34 -7.54 -2.89
CA PRO A 95 -12.19 -6.81 -3.81
C PRO A 95 -11.99 -5.29 -3.62
N PRO A 96 -12.20 -4.49 -4.68
CA PRO A 96 -12.14 -3.04 -4.55
C PRO A 96 -13.16 -2.57 -3.50
N LYS A 97 -12.80 -1.54 -2.71
CA LYS A 97 -13.76 -0.90 -1.82
C LYS A 97 -14.94 -0.43 -2.67
N ALA A 98 -16.15 -0.81 -2.29
CA ALA A 98 -17.35 -0.35 -2.97
C ALA A 98 -17.39 1.18 -2.92
N SER A 99 -17.13 1.84 -4.06
CA SER A 99 -17.41 3.28 -4.14
C SER A 99 -18.91 3.42 -4.07
N VAL A 100 -19.39 4.20 -3.11
CA VAL A 100 -20.81 4.53 -3.02
C VAL A 100 -21.03 5.55 -4.13
N ARG A 101 -21.09 5.09 -5.39
CA ARG A 101 -21.58 5.91 -6.50
C ARG A 101 -22.96 6.37 -6.08
N SER A 102 -23.04 7.61 -5.63
CA SER A 102 -24.28 8.30 -5.39
C SER A 102 -25.02 8.29 -6.71
N THR A 103 -25.97 7.37 -6.85
CA THR A 103 -26.97 7.34 -7.90
C THR A 103 -27.82 8.60 -7.77
N ARG A 104 -27.31 9.72 -8.30
CA ARG A 104 -28.17 10.82 -8.70
C ARG A 104 -28.81 10.37 -10.01
N LYS A 105 -29.92 9.67 -9.86
CA LYS A 105 -30.93 9.50 -10.91
C LYS A 105 -31.34 10.92 -11.31
N GLU A 106 -30.85 11.42 -12.44
CA GLU A 106 -31.51 12.52 -13.14
C GLU A 106 -32.84 11.97 -13.67
N THR A 107 -33.86 12.06 -12.83
CA THR A 107 -35.27 12.04 -13.24
C THR A 107 -35.79 13.45 -13.06
N SER A 108 -36.27 14.06 -14.16
CA SER A 108 -36.77 15.43 -14.39
C SER A 108 -35.75 16.28 -15.15
N ASP A 109 -35.83 16.47 -16.47
CA ASP A 109 -36.99 17.05 -17.15
C ASP A 109 -37.53 16.22 -18.31
N SER A 110 -38.69 15.61 -18.06
CA SER A 110 -39.73 15.38 -19.06
C SER A 110 -41.00 16.04 -18.51
N HIS A 111 -41.15 17.32 -18.80
CA HIS A 111 -42.41 18.04 -18.86
C HIS A 111 -42.28 18.92 -20.11
N ALA A 112 -42.93 18.52 -21.20
CA ALA A 112 -44.29 18.94 -21.58
C ALA A 112 -44.28 20.37 -22.13
#